data_AF-A0A3M8CIZ4-F1
#
_entry.id   AF-A0A3M8CIZ4-F1
#
_cell.length_a   1.000
_cell.length_b   1.000
_cell.length_c   1.000
_cell.angle_alpha   90.00
_cell.angle_beta   90.00
_cell.angle_gamma   90.00
#
_symmetry.space_group_name_H-M   'P 1'
#
loop_
_entity.id
_entity.type
_entity.pdbx_description
1 polymer ?
#
loop_
_entity_poly.entity_id
_entity_poly.type
_entity_poly.pdbx_seq_one_letter_code
_entity_poly.pdbx_strand_id
1 'polypeptide(L)' 'MSMGKEKANDILKKINKKSKKKWKMDDIKALGKGYTKKDLKNGKKLDELIKKVSKAVGVKLSDKQMSSVKKQVQDRLG' A
#
# COMPACT_ATOMS: atom_id res chain seq x y z
N MET A 1 10.89 -19.82 -11.08
CA MET A 1 9.58 -19.14 -11.11
C MET A 1 9.67 -17.82 -10.33
N SER A 2 9.78 -16.67 -11.01
CA SER A 2 10.00 -15.35 -10.37
C SER A 2 8.89 -14.34 -10.68
N MET A 3 7.63 -14.80 -10.70
CA MET A 3 6.45 -14.02 -11.10
C MET A 3 6.06 -12.85 -10.16
N GLY A 4 6.71 -12.70 -9.00
CA GLY A 4 6.38 -11.67 -7.99
C GLY A 4 7.15 -10.36 -8.13
N LYS A 5 8.40 -10.39 -8.61
CA LYS A 5 9.26 -9.18 -8.66
C LYS A 5 8.85 -8.24 -9.78
N GLU A 6 8.51 -8.77 -10.96
CA GLU A 6 8.15 -7.94 -12.12
C GLU A 6 6.86 -7.14 -11.90
N LYS A 7 5.82 -7.77 -11.33
CA LYS A 7 4.55 -7.09 -11.00
C LYS A 7 4.73 -6.01 -9.94
N ALA A 8 5.54 -6.27 -8.91
CA ALA A 8 5.81 -5.27 -7.88
C ALA A 8 6.61 -4.07 -8.43
N ASN A 9 7.55 -4.33 -9.36
CA ASN A 9 8.33 -3.28 -10.01
C ASN A 9 7.47 -2.44 -10.97
N ASP A 10 6.49 -3.04 -11.64
CA ASP A 10 5.51 -2.33 -12.47
C ASP A 10 4.60 -1.42 -11.61
N ILE A 11 4.14 -1.92 -10.46
CA ILE A 11 3.39 -1.13 -9.48
C ILE A 11 4.24 0.04 -8.98
N LEU A 12 5.50 -0.20 -8.62
CA LEU A 12 6.43 0.86 -8.18
C LEU A 12 6.65 1.90 -9.28
N LYS A 13 6.85 1.48 -10.53
CA LYS A 13 6.95 2.39 -11.68
C LYS A 13 5.68 3.23 -11.85
N LYS A 14 4.49 2.63 -11.72
CA LYS A 14 3.21 3.35 -11.80
C LYS A 14 3.03 4.35 -10.66
N ILE A 15 3.43 4.00 -9.43
CA ILE A 15 3.46 4.91 -8.29
C ILE A 15 4.40 6.07 -8.58
N ASN A 16 5.63 5.80 -9.05
CA ASN A 16 6.61 6.84 -9.40
C ASN A 16 6.20 7.72 -10.58
N LYS A 17 5.37 7.22 -11.50
CA LYS A 17 4.77 8.03 -12.58
C LYS A 17 3.69 8.98 -12.06
N LYS A 18 2.92 8.57 -11.05
CA LYS A 18 1.83 9.38 -10.46
C LYS A 18 2.30 10.28 -9.32
N SER A 19 3.37 9.87 -8.64
CA SER A 19 3.94 10.57 -7.50
C SER A 19 5.05 11.51 -7.97
N LYS A 20 5.15 12.69 -7.35
CA LYS A 20 6.23 13.65 -7.64
C LYS A 20 7.60 13.20 -7.11
N LYS A 21 7.66 12.10 -6.36
CA LYS A 21 8.87 11.57 -5.71
C LYS A 21 9.19 10.17 -6.24
N LYS A 22 10.48 9.87 -6.43
CA LYS A 22 10.96 8.52 -6.73
C LYS A 22 10.94 7.67 -5.47
N TRP A 23 9.87 6.89 -5.29
CA TRP A 23 9.75 5.87 -4.25
C TRP A 23 10.62 4.67 -4.59
N LYS A 24 11.31 4.16 -3.57
CA LYS A 24 11.88 2.82 -3.58
C LYS A 24 10.95 1.87 -2.84
N MET A 25 11.09 0.59 -3.12
CA MET A 25 10.29 -0.43 -2.46
C MET A 25 10.54 -0.47 -0.95
N ASP A 26 11.75 -0.11 -0.51
CA ASP A 26 12.11 0.07 0.90
C ASP A 26 11.37 1.24 1.57
N ASP A 27 11.22 2.37 0.87
CA ASP A 27 10.44 3.51 1.39
C ASP A 27 8.99 3.11 1.64
N ILE A 28 8.37 2.39 0.69
CA ILE A 28 6.99 1.92 0.83
C ILE A 28 6.86 0.92 1.98
N LYS A 29 7.81 0.00 2.13
CA LYS A 29 7.85 -0.94 3.27
C LYS A 29 8.03 -0.21 4.60
N ALA A 30 8.86 0.83 4.64
CA ALA A 30 9.11 1.63 5.83
C ALA A 30 7.84 2.34 6.32
N LEU A 31 6.95 2.75 5.42
CA LEU A 31 5.66 3.37 5.80
C LEU A 31 4.74 2.41 6.57
N GLY A 32 4.79 1.12 6.24
CA GLY A 32 4.06 0.05 6.94
C GLY A 32 4.82 -0.56 8.12
N LYS A 33 6.08 -0.16 8.34
CA LYS A 33 6.90 -0.68 9.43
C LYS A 33 6.27 -0.24 10.76
N GLY A 34 6.04 -1.20 11.65
CA GLY A 34 5.33 -0.98 12.93
C GLY A 34 3.87 -1.41 12.94
N TYR A 35 3.26 -1.72 11.78
CA TYR A 35 1.96 -2.37 11.74
C TYR A 35 2.11 -3.89 11.78
N THR A 36 1.42 -4.54 12.70
CA THR A 36 1.39 -6.00 12.79
C THR A 36 0.23 -6.57 11.97
N LYS A 37 0.23 -7.88 11.69
CA LYS A 37 -0.94 -8.55 11.08
C LYS A 37 -2.24 -8.27 11.84
N LYS A 38 -2.19 -8.19 13.18
CA LYS A 38 -3.36 -7.87 14.01
C LYS A 38 -3.87 -6.45 13.75
N ASP A 39 -2.97 -5.49 13.61
CA ASP A 39 -3.34 -4.11 13.23
C ASP A 39 -3.97 -4.07 11.84
N LEU A 40 -3.45 -4.85 10.89
CA LEU A 40 -4.01 -4.91 9.54
C LEU A 40 -5.39 -5.60 9.49
N LYS A 41 -5.71 -6.47 10.45
CA LYS A 41 -7.08 -7.02 10.62
C LYS A 41 -8.03 -6.02 11.27
N ASN A 42 -7.51 -5.05 12.02
CA ASN A 42 -8.31 -3.97 12.59
C ASN A 42 -8.60 -2.90 11.52
N GLY A 43 -9.87 -2.79 11.12
CA GLY A 43 -10.30 -1.87 10.06
C GLY A 43 -9.91 -0.40 10.28
N LYS A 44 -9.80 0.06 11.53
CA LYS A 44 -9.36 1.43 11.85
C LYS A 44 -7.86 1.60 11.58
N LYS A 45 -7.03 0.71 12.13
CA LYS A 45 -5.57 0.72 11.96
C LYS A 45 -5.18 0.55 10.49
N LEU A 46 -5.87 -0.33 9.76
CA LEU A 46 -5.68 -0.52 8.32
C LEU A 46 -6.03 0.75 7.53
N ASP A 47 -7.13 1.42 7.88
CA ASP A 47 -7.53 2.70 7.26
C ASP A 47 -6.46 3.78 7.46
N GLU A 48 -5.92 3.90 8.68
CA GLU A 48 -4.84 4.83 8.99
C GLU A 48 -3.58 4.54 8.20
N LEU A 49 -3.18 3.27 8.09
CA LEU A 49 -2.03 2.87 7.28
C LEU A 49 -2.23 3.24 5.81
N ILE A 50 -3.40 2.91 5.23
CA ILE A 50 -3.70 3.21 3.83
C ILE A 50 -3.66 4.73 3.60
N LYS A 51 -4.27 5.53 4.48
CA LYS A 51 -4.22 7.00 4.42
C LYS A 51 -2.80 7.54 4.52
N LYS A 52 -2.00 7.04 5.45
CA LYS A 52 -0.60 7.43 5.65
C LYS A 52 0.22 7.14 4.40
N VAL A 53 0.10 5.93 3.84
CA VAL A 53 0.78 5.53 2.61
C VAL A 53 0.31 6.40 1.44
N SER A 54 -1.00 6.55 1.25
CA SER A 54 -1.61 7.37 0.20
C SER A 54 -1.07 8.80 0.21
N LYS A 55 -1.07 9.44 1.40
CA LYS A 55 -0.55 10.80 1.58
C LYS A 55 0.96 10.88 1.33
N ALA A 56 1.73 9.92 1.85
CA ALA A 56 3.17 9.87 1.66
C ALA A 56 3.49 9.78 0.16
N VAL A 57 2.89 8.83 -0.56
CA VAL A 57 3.09 8.64 -2.00
C VAL A 57 2.38 9.68 -2.87
N GLY A 58 1.71 10.69 -2.28
CA GLY A 58 1.03 11.75 -3.03
C GLY A 58 -0.11 11.27 -3.92
N VAL A 59 -0.69 10.10 -3.62
CA VAL A 59 -1.86 9.57 -4.33
C VAL A 59 -3.07 9.87 -3.48
N LYS A 60 -4.15 10.39 -4.09
CA LYS A 60 -5.44 10.53 -3.41
C LYS A 60 -6.30 9.32 -3.79
N LEU A 61 -6.56 8.44 -2.83
CA LEU A 61 -7.45 7.31 -3.03
C LEU A 61 -8.91 7.78 -2.88
N SER A 62 -9.76 7.42 -3.83
CA SER A 62 -11.21 7.54 -3.69
C SER A 62 -11.75 6.49 -2.71
N ASP A 63 -12.93 6.71 -2.14
CA ASP A 63 -13.56 5.78 -1.18
C ASP A 63 -13.68 4.35 -1.72
N LYS A 64 -14.04 4.21 -3.01
CA LYS A 64 -14.10 2.92 -3.71
C LYS A 64 -12.74 2.22 -3.75
N GLN A 65 -11.66 2.97 -4.00
CA GLN A 65 -10.30 2.41 -4.01
C GLN A 65 -9.87 2.04 -2.60
N MET A 66 -10.20 2.86 -1.61
CA MET A 66 -9.87 2.59 -0.20
C MET A 66 -10.57 1.32 0.30
N SER A 67 -11.84 1.12 -0.05
CA SER A 67 -12.59 -0.11 0.23
C SER A 67 -11.97 -1.34 -0.47
N SER A 68 -11.61 -1.19 -1.74
CA SER A 68 -10.97 -2.29 -2.50
C SER A 68 -9.62 -2.69 -1.92
N VAL A 69 -8.78 -1.72 -1.51
CA VAL A 69 -7.50 -2.00 -0.85
C VAL A 69 -7.72 -2.68 0.50
N LYS A 70 -8.68 -2.22 1.30
CA LYS A 70 -9.01 -2.88 2.57
C LYS A 70 -9.37 -4.35 2.37
N LYS A 71 -10.25 -4.62 1.40
CA LYS A 71 -10.67 -5.98 1.07
C LYS A 71 -9.50 -6.84 0.61
N GLN A 72 -8.62 -6.33 -0.25
CA GLN A 72 -7.43 -7.06 -0.71
C GLN A 72 -6.45 -7.38 0.44
N VAL A 73 -6.28 -6.46 1.38
CA VAL A 73 -5.40 -6.69 2.53
C VAL A 73 -6.03 -7.73 3.47
N GLN A 74 -7.32 -7.64 3.74
CA GLN A 74 -8.03 -8.62 4.56
C GLN A 74 -7.99 -10.02 3.93
N ASP A 75 -8.31 -10.13 2.65
CA ASP A 75 -8.28 -11.38 1.88
C ASP A 75 -6.89 -12.04 1.90
N ARG A 76 -5.82 -11.24 1.77
CA ARG A 76 -4.44 -11.75 1.89
C ARG A 76 -4.02 -12.14 3.30
N LEU A 77 -4.73 -11.70 4.33
CA LEU A 77 -4.37 -11.96 5.73
C LEU A 77 -5.13 -13.13 6.35
N GLY A 78 -6.11 -13.69 5.64
CA GLY A 78 -6.94 -14.80 6.10
C GLY A 78 -8.06 -14.33 7.02
#